data_AF-A0A957N486-F1
#
_entry.id   AF-A0A957N486-F1
#
_cell.length_a   1.000
_cell.length_b   1.000
_cell.length_c   1.000
_cell.angle_alpha   90.00
_cell.angle_beta   90.00
_cell.angle_gamma   90.00
#
_symmetry.space_group_name_H-M   'P 1'
#
loop_
_entity.id
_entity.type
_entity.pdbx_description
1 polymer ?
#
loop_
_entity_poly.entity_id
_entity_poly.type
_entity_poly.pdbx_seq_one_letter_code
_entity_poly.pdbx_strand_id
1 'polypeptide(L)'
;RIPHIDYIYQPLYVQGLSKTEIAKLAPRVINAAAAGDAKAQAIITTGMELVADCVAAAARKLDMLGAPIELALVGGVFSAGEITVGALRDAVAKRVDDCTLVWPELPPVVGAGILALRIAGVELDEAQLRALR
;
A
#
# COMPACT_ATOMS: atom_id res chain seq x y z
N ARG A 1 -11.01 -12.74 24.60
CA ARG A 1 -11.24 -11.86 25.78
C ARG A 1 -9.87 -11.58 26.38
N ILE A 2 -9.47 -10.32 26.53
CA ILE A 2 -8.18 -9.97 27.12
C ILE A 2 -8.36 -9.99 28.65
N PRO A 3 -7.63 -10.83 29.40
CA PRO A 3 -7.91 -11.06 30.81
C PRO A 3 -7.37 -9.95 31.74
N HIS A 4 -6.31 -9.23 31.34
CA HIS A 4 -5.71 -8.14 32.12
C HIS A 4 -5.02 -7.11 31.22
N ILE A 5 -4.91 -5.84 31.66
CA ILE A 5 -4.31 -4.74 30.89
C ILE A 5 -2.84 -5.02 30.52
N ASP A 6 -2.13 -5.77 31.36
CA ASP A 6 -0.72 -6.10 31.13
C ASP A 6 -0.49 -6.93 29.85
N TYR A 7 -1.51 -7.67 29.40
CA TYR A 7 -1.46 -8.40 28.13
C TYR A 7 -1.39 -7.46 26.91
N ILE A 8 -1.74 -6.17 27.08
CA ILE A 8 -1.59 -5.13 26.07
C ILE A 8 -0.37 -4.27 26.41
N TYR A 9 -0.22 -3.87 27.68
CA TYR A 9 0.79 -2.92 28.10
C TYR A 9 2.22 -3.44 27.90
N GLN A 10 2.51 -4.68 28.30
CA GLN A 10 3.86 -5.24 28.15
C GLN A 10 4.30 -5.38 26.68
N PRO A 11 3.52 -6.02 25.79
CA PRO A 11 3.92 -6.15 24.39
C PRO A 11 4.00 -4.81 23.67
N LEU A 12 3.10 -3.86 23.98
CA LEU A 12 3.03 -2.59 23.27
C LEU A 12 4.08 -1.58 23.73
N TYR A 13 4.37 -1.50 25.03
CA TYR A 13 5.19 -0.43 25.60
C TYR A 13 6.53 -0.89 26.20
N VAL A 14 6.67 -2.17 26.58
CA VAL A 14 7.87 -2.64 27.29
C VAL A 14 8.77 -3.49 26.39
N GLN A 15 8.19 -4.45 25.68
CA GLN A 15 8.94 -5.35 24.78
C GLN A 15 8.97 -4.81 23.35
N GLY A 16 7.93 -4.07 22.95
CA GLY A 16 7.71 -3.63 21.58
C GLY A 16 7.18 -4.77 20.71
N LEU A 17 6.16 -4.47 19.92
CA LEU A 17 5.67 -5.40 18.91
C LEU A 17 6.59 -5.36 17.69
N SER A 18 6.93 -6.52 17.16
CA SER A 18 7.59 -6.60 15.86
C SER A 18 6.67 -6.09 14.75
N LYS A 19 7.26 -5.69 13.62
CA LYS A 19 6.51 -5.28 12.41
C LYS A 19 5.48 -6.34 11.99
N THR A 20 5.84 -7.62 12.09
CA THR A 20 4.97 -8.74 11.74
C THR A 20 3.80 -8.88 12.71
N GLU A 21 4.01 -8.66 14.01
CA GLU A 21 2.94 -8.72 15.00
C GLU A 21 1.94 -7.57 14.83
N ILE A 22 2.43 -6.37 14.52
CA ILE A 22 1.57 -5.23 14.18
C ILE A 22 0.78 -5.53 12.90
N ALA A 23 1.45 -6.06 11.85
CA ALA A 23 0.80 -6.39 10.59
C ALA A 23 -0.34 -7.42 10.75
N LYS A 24 -0.23 -8.35 11.70
CA LYS A 24 -1.30 -9.33 12.01
C LYS A 24 -2.58 -8.66 12.53
N LEU A 25 -2.54 -7.41 13.00
CA LEU A 25 -3.71 -6.66 13.41
C LEU A 25 -4.48 -6.07 12.22
N ALA A 26 -3.84 -5.89 11.06
CA ALA A 26 -4.45 -5.21 9.92
C ALA A 26 -5.79 -5.84 9.47
N PRO A 27 -5.93 -7.18 9.32
CA PRO A 27 -7.23 -7.78 8.97
C PRO A 27 -8.33 -7.49 9.99
N ARG A 28 -7.98 -7.39 11.29
CA ARG A 28 -8.95 -7.09 12.34
C ARG A 28 -9.41 -5.64 12.28
N VAL A 29 -8.49 -4.72 12.03
CA VAL A 29 -8.80 -3.29 11.85
C VAL A 29 -9.68 -3.10 10.60
N ILE A 30 -9.32 -3.72 9.48
CA ILE A 30 -10.09 -3.64 8.23
C ILE A 30 -11.52 -4.15 8.44
N ASN A 31 -11.68 -5.31 9.07
CA ASN A 31 -13.00 -5.88 9.33
C ASN A 31 -13.85 -5.00 10.27
N ALA A 32 -13.24 -4.43 11.31
CA ALA A 32 -13.94 -3.52 12.22
C ALA A 32 -14.37 -2.23 11.50
N ALA A 33 -13.49 -1.66 10.68
CA ALA A 33 -13.79 -0.45 9.91
C ALA A 33 -14.90 -0.70 8.88
N ALA A 34 -14.90 -1.86 8.23
CA ALA A 34 -15.96 -2.30 7.33
C ALA A 34 -17.31 -2.51 8.05
N ALA A 35 -17.28 -2.88 9.33
CA ALA A 35 -18.46 -2.97 10.18
C ALA A 35 -18.93 -1.60 10.74
N GLY A 36 -18.29 -0.49 10.35
CA GLY A 36 -18.66 0.86 10.77
C GLY A 36 -17.98 1.37 12.04
N ASP A 37 -16.95 0.69 12.55
CA ASP A 37 -16.18 1.19 13.69
C ASP A 37 -15.38 2.45 13.30
N ALA A 38 -15.77 3.59 13.86
CA ALA A 38 -15.16 4.89 13.56
C ALA A 38 -13.68 4.99 13.95
N LYS A 39 -13.23 4.28 14.99
CA LYS A 39 -11.81 4.28 15.39
C LYS A 39 -10.99 3.45 14.43
N ALA A 40 -11.51 2.30 14.01
CA ALA A 40 -10.86 1.47 13.00
C ALA A 40 -10.77 2.20 11.64
N GLN A 41 -11.83 2.92 11.24
CA GLN A 41 -11.79 3.78 10.05
C GLN A 41 -10.73 4.87 10.17
N ALA A 42 -10.65 5.55 11.32
CA ALA A 42 -9.63 6.57 11.56
C ALA A 42 -8.20 6.03 11.47
N ILE A 43 -7.95 4.80 11.93
CA ILE A 43 -6.65 4.13 11.76
C ILE A 43 -6.30 3.97 10.28
N ILE A 44 -7.25 3.51 9.45
CA ILE A 44 -7.04 3.34 8.00
C ILE A 44 -6.77 4.70 7.35
N THR A 45 -7.60 5.70 7.63
CA THR A 45 -7.43 7.05 7.08
C THR A 45 -6.06 7.62 7.43
N THR A 46 -5.65 7.54 8.70
CA THR A 46 -4.35 8.03 9.16
C THR A 46 -3.21 7.29 8.46
N GLY A 47 -3.32 5.96 8.31
CA GLY A 47 -2.34 5.16 7.59
C GLY A 47 -2.21 5.59 6.12
N MET A 48 -3.34 5.85 5.44
CA MET A 48 -3.34 6.28 4.05
C MET A 48 -2.85 7.72 3.87
N GLU A 49 -3.06 8.61 4.85
CA GLU A 49 -2.45 9.95 4.85
C GLU A 49 -0.93 9.88 4.88
N LEU A 50 -0.35 9.01 5.71
CA LEU A 50 1.10 8.79 5.76
C LEU A 50 1.64 8.18 4.45
N VAL A 51 0.89 7.26 3.83
CA VAL A 51 1.26 6.73 2.51
C VAL A 51 1.22 7.85 1.46
N ALA A 52 0.22 8.72 1.48
CA ALA A 52 0.12 9.85 0.57
C ALA A 52 1.24 10.89 0.78
N ASP A 53 1.70 11.11 2.03
CA ASP A 53 2.89 11.91 2.31
C ASP A 53 4.13 11.33 1.63
N CYS A 54 4.30 10.01 1.68
CA CYS A 54 5.38 9.31 0.99
C CYS A 54 5.28 9.46 -0.54
N VAL A 55 4.08 9.34 -1.11
CA VAL A 55 3.84 9.55 -2.56
C VAL A 55 4.26 10.96 -2.96
N ALA A 56 3.78 11.99 -2.26
CA ALA A 56 4.12 13.37 -2.56
C ALA A 56 5.63 13.66 -2.40
N ALA A 57 6.27 13.05 -1.39
CA ALA A 57 7.71 13.17 -1.20
C ALA A 57 8.51 12.51 -2.33
N ALA A 58 8.09 11.33 -2.79
CA ALA A 58 8.71 10.65 -3.92
C ALA A 58 8.53 11.45 -5.22
N ALA A 59 7.30 11.91 -5.51
CA ALA A 59 7.00 12.71 -6.70
C ALA A 59 7.83 14.00 -6.76
N ARG A 60 7.99 14.71 -5.63
CA ARG A 60 8.89 15.88 -5.55
C ARG A 60 10.34 15.51 -5.83
N LYS A 61 10.83 14.44 -5.21
CA LYS A 61 12.25 14.04 -5.32
C LYS A 61 12.61 13.59 -6.74
N LEU A 62 11.63 13.05 -7.47
CA LEU A 62 11.77 12.59 -8.85
C LEU A 62 11.41 13.66 -9.90
N ASP A 63 11.10 14.89 -9.48
CA ASP A 63 10.67 15.99 -10.36
C ASP A 63 9.46 15.62 -11.24
N MET A 64 8.52 14.88 -10.67
CA MET A 64 7.29 14.42 -11.35
C MET A 64 6.10 15.34 -11.09
N LEU A 65 6.27 16.39 -10.27
CA LEU A 65 5.19 17.35 -10.03
C LEU A 65 4.96 18.22 -11.27
N GLY A 66 3.71 18.29 -11.74
CA GLY A 66 3.33 19.08 -12.92
C GLY A 66 3.05 18.25 -14.18
N ALA A 67 3.15 16.93 -14.10
CA ALA A 67 2.68 15.99 -15.13
C ALA A 67 1.73 14.96 -14.50
N PRO A 68 0.89 14.28 -15.31
CA PRO A 68 0.07 13.18 -14.83
C PRO A 68 0.93 12.05 -14.23
N ILE A 69 0.55 11.58 -13.05
CA ILE A 69 1.21 10.47 -12.35
C ILE A 69 0.24 9.29 -12.26
N GLU A 70 0.72 8.12 -12.66
CA GLU A 70 0.07 6.84 -12.36
C GLU A 70 0.67 6.22 -11.10
N LEU A 71 -0.13 6.13 -10.04
CA LEU A 71 0.25 5.50 -8.78
C LEU A 71 -0.20 4.04 -8.77
N ALA A 72 0.74 3.13 -9.01
CA ALA A 72 0.48 1.70 -8.97
C ALA A 72 0.22 1.19 -7.54
N LEU A 73 -0.93 0.55 -7.33
CA LEU A 73 -1.35 -0.04 -6.07
C LEU A 73 -0.69 -1.41 -5.85
N VAL A 74 0.45 -1.42 -5.17
CA VAL A 74 1.22 -2.63 -4.87
C VAL A 74 1.17 -2.95 -3.38
N GLY A 75 0.85 -4.20 -3.04
CA GLY A 75 0.83 -4.72 -1.68
C GLY A 75 -0.55 -5.16 -1.21
N GLY A 76 -0.59 -6.07 -0.23
CA GLY A 76 -1.83 -6.74 0.19
C GLY A 76 -2.82 -5.86 0.95
N VAL A 77 -2.43 -4.65 1.39
CA VAL A 77 -3.34 -3.74 2.10
C VAL A 77 -4.49 -3.28 1.20
N PHE A 78 -4.22 -3.08 -0.10
CA PHE A 78 -5.22 -2.61 -1.05
C PHE A 78 -6.23 -3.70 -1.44
N SER A 79 -5.96 -4.97 -1.12
CA SER A 79 -6.94 -6.06 -1.27
C SER A 79 -8.17 -5.88 -0.38
N ALA A 80 -8.12 -4.98 0.61
CA ALA A 80 -9.28 -4.55 1.39
C ALA A 80 -10.29 -3.70 0.60
N GLY A 81 -9.98 -3.34 -0.65
CA GLY A 81 -10.87 -2.62 -1.54
C GLY A 81 -11.08 -1.16 -1.12
N GLU A 82 -12.27 -0.65 -1.39
CA GLU A 82 -12.58 0.79 -1.35
C GLU A 82 -12.30 1.45 0.00
N ILE A 83 -12.39 0.71 1.11
CA ILE A 83 -12.09 1.26 2.44
C ILE A 83 -10.64 1.75 2.57
N THR A 84 -9.72 1.13 1.83
CA THR A 84 -8.31 1.53 1.78
C THR A 84 -8.01 2.36 0.53
N VAL A 85 -8.52 1.94 -0.62
CA VAL A 85 -8.25 2.59 -1.91
C VAL A 85 -8.87 3.99 -1.96
N GLY A 86 -10.11 4.15 -1.49
CA GLY A 86 -10.79 5.44 -1.40
C GLY A 86 -10.09 6.38 -0.43
N ALA A 87 -9.72 5.88 0.76
CA ALA A 87 -8.97 6.66 1.74
C ALA A 87 -7.61 7.14 1.19
N LEU A 88 -6.90 6.29 0.41
CA LEU A 88 -5.67 6.70 -0.26
C LEU A 88 -5.93 7.72 -1.37
N ARG A 89 -6.96 7.51 -2.19
CA ARG A 89 -7.35 8.42 -3.27
C ARG A 89 -7.58 9.83 -2.72
N ASP A 90 -8.37 9.94 -1.64
CA ASP A 90 -8.66 11.21 -0.99
C ASP A 90 -7.41 11.84 -0.37
N ALA A 91 -6.54 11.02 0.22
CA ALA A 91 -5.31 11.51 0.84
C ALA A 91 -4.29 12.03 -0.19
N VAL A 92 -4.18 11.36 -1.35
CA VAL A 92 -3.29 11.73 -2.45
C VAL A 92 -3.79 12.97 -3.17
N ALA A 93 -5.10 13.09 -3.44
CA ALA A 93 -5.70 14.24 -4.11
C ALA A 93 -5.46 15.57 -3.36
N LYS A 94 -5.23 15.53 -2.04
CA LYS A 94 -4.89 16.70 -1.22
C LYS A 94 -3.43 17.15 -1.38
N ARG A 95 -2.57 16.36 -2.03
CA ARG A 95 -1.10 16.52 -2.04
C ARG A 95 -0.51 16.53 -3.45
N VAL A 96 -1.18 15.88 -4.40
CA VAL A 96 -0.74 15.72 -5.79
C VAL A 96 -1.95 15.91 -6.69
N ASP A 97 -1.94 16.97 -7.50
CA ASP A 97 -3.12 17.43 -8.26
C ASP A 97 -3.53 16.49 -9.40
N ASP A 98 -2.57 15.82 -10.04
CA ASP A 98 -2.80 14.97 -11.22
C ASP A 98 -2.23 13.56 -10.98
N CYS A 99 -2.86 12.82 -10.06
CA CYS A 99 -2.45 11.47 -9.70
C CYS A 99 -3.62 10.49 -9.79
N THR A 100 -3.47 9.48 -10.66
CA THR A 100 -4.46 8.41 -10.83
C THR A 100 -3.96 7.12 -10.19
N LEU A 101 -4.79 6.51 -9.34
CA LEU A 101 -4.49 5.20 -8.75
C LEU A 101 -4.79 4.10 -9.78
N VAL A 102 -3.79 3.26 -10.07
CA VAL A 102 -3.89 2.17 -11.06
C VAL A 102 -3.52 0.83 -10.43
N TRP A 103 -4.11 -0.26 -10.93
CA TRP A 103 -3.67 -1.60 -10.56
C TRP A 103 -2.54 -2.04 -11.50
N PRO A 104 -1.51 -2.73 -10.99
CA PRO A 104 -0.48 -3.31 -11.85
C PRO A 104 -1.11 -4.28 -12.85
N GLU A 105 -0.80 -4.11 -14.15
CA GLU A 105 -1.26 -5.02 -15.22
C GLU A 105 -0.72 -6.44 -15.04
N LEU A 106 0.48 -6.56 -14.47
CA LEU A 106 1.19 -7.82 -14.28
C LEU A 106 1.46 -8.07 -12.80
N PRO A 107 1.32 -9.32 -12.33
CA PRO A 107 1.78 -9.70 -11.00
C PRO A 107 3.28 -9.43 -10.81
N PRO A 108 3.74 -9.02 -9.61
CA PRO A 108 5.16 -8.75 -9.35
C PRO A 108 6.11 -9.90 -9.70
N VAL A 109 5.64 -11.16 -9.61
CA VAL A 109 6.42 -12.34 -9.99
C VAL A 109 6.79 -12.36 -11.47
N VAL A 110 5.97 -11.80 -12.34
CA VAL A 110 6.27 -11.68 -13.77
C VAL A 110 7.45 -10.73 -13.98
N GLY A 111 7.46 -9.60 -13.27
CA GLY A 111 8.59 -8.67 -13.29
C GLY A 111 9.91 -9.32 -12.82
N ALA A 112 9.85 -10.20 -11.82
CA ALA A 112 11.02 -10.98 -11.40
C ALA A 112 11.51 -11.95 -12.49
N GLY A 113 10.59 -12.58 -13.23
CA GLY A 113 10.93 -13.43 -14.37
C GLY A 113 11.58 -12.64 -15.52
N ILE A 114 11.03 -11.47 -15.87
CA ILE A 114 11.62 -10.56 -16.87
C ILE A 114 13.03 -10.14 -16.45
N LEU A 115 13.22 -9.82 -15.16
CA LEU A 115 14.54 -9.46 -14.63
C LEU A 115 15.53 -10.62 -14.72
N ALA A 116 15.10 -11.85 -14.41
CA ALA A 116 15.93 -13.05 -14.53
C ALA A 116 16.35 -13.32 -15.99
N LEU A 117 15.44 -13.13 -16.95
CA LEU A 117 15.74 -13.23 -18.38
C LEU A 117 16.79 -12.20 -18.82
N ARG A 118 16.64 -10.94 -18.40
CA ARG A 118 17.64 -9.89 -18.70
C ARG A 118 19.01 -10.23 -18.12
N ILE A 119 19.07 -10.74 -16.89
CA ILE A 119 20.33 -11.19 -16.26
C ILE A 119 20.96 -12.35 -17.06
N ALA A 120 20.15 -13.23 -17.64
CA ALA A 120 20.59 -14.31 -18.52
C ALA A 120 20.93 -13.85 -19.95
N GLY A 121 20.86 -12.55 -20.25
CA GLY A 121 21.14 -11.98 -21.56
C GLY A 121 19.99 -12.09 -22.56
N VAL A 122 18.77 -12.39 -22.09
CA VAL A 122 17.56 -12.45 -22.91
C VAL A 122 16.76 -11.16 -22.72
N GLU A 123 16.74 -10.33 -23.75
CA GLU A 123 15.90 -9.13 -23.82
C GLU A 123 14.55 -9.50 -24.46
N LEU A 124 13.46 -9.10 -23.82
CA LEU A 124 12.12 -9.22 -24.40
C LEU A 124 11.78 -7.95 -25.18
N ASP A 125 11.30 -8.11 -26.41
CA ASP A 125 10.77 -7.01 -27.20
C ASP A 125 9.38 -6.57 -26.72
N GLU A 126 8.91 -5.45 -27.28
CA GLU A 126 7.60 -4.87 -27.00
C GLU A 126 6.43 -5.82 -27.29
N ALA A 127 6.54 -6.69 -28.30
CA ALA A 127 5.48 -7.65 -28.62
C ALA A 127 5.44 -8.78 -27.59
N GLN A 128 6.61 -9.25 -27.15
CA GLN A 128 6.76 -10.27 -26.12
C GLN A 128 6.31 -9.74 -24.75
N LEU A 129 6.65 -8.50 -24.39
CA LEU A 129 6.16 -7.86 -23.17
C LEU A 129 4.63 -7.72 -23.17
N ARG A 130 4.04 -7.33 -24.31
CA ARG A 130 2.58 -7.27 -24.46
C ARG A 130 1.91 -8.64 -24.32
N ALA A 131 2.56 -9.71 -24.78
CA ALA A 131 2.01 -11.07 -24.68
C ALA A 131 2.00 -11.63 -23.24
N LEU A 132 2.65 -10.96 -22.29
CA LEU A 132 2.63 -11.34 -20.87
C LEU A 132 1.42 -10.77 -20.12
N ARG A 133 0.74 -9.77 -20.69
CA ARG A 133 -0.48 -9.13 -20.14
C ARG A 133 -1.69 -10.01 -20.41
#